data_AF-A0A8J8JLL5-F1
#
_entry.id   AF-A0A8J8JLL5-F1
#
_cell.length_a   1.000
_cell.length_b   1.000
_cell.length_c   1.000
_cell.angle_alpha   90.00
_cell.angle_beta   90.00
_cell.angle_gamma   90.00
#
_symmetry.space_group_name_H-M   'P 1'
#
loop_
_entity.id
_entity.type
_entity.pdbx_description
1 polymer ?
#
loop_
_entity_poly.entity_id
_entity_poly.type
_entity_poly.pdbx_seq_one_letter_code
_entity_poly.pdbx_strand_id
1 'polypeptide(L)'
;MDVVEVLFYIEIMGRERDSVEMELGELSARLKRERFRVKRIDVGEVIEDERMDPLRFSSIVEVELEAPLDKVFRAAVAYSPTMVEVFRPGRIEIAGAKLSKILQDIIGEISTVMKEKGVMPSLPKLDDVPMPPIGFDEEELWEMIYEGRNILSRLHFRVKGEDEKVVREILAKALLVEGCGVNSLSVSGGDGFTVEAEVVSSFESLVGAVAKYLPDDVQIIEPEVVDITLPELQNSLSDLGSISMGIKLKEEMEEAYERDVFSFRL
;
A
#
# COMPACT_ATOMS: atom_id res chain seq x y z
N MET A 1 -14.19 4.82 -18.24
CA MET A 1 -13.81 4.71 -16.82
C MET A 1 -13.68 6.10 -16.31
N ASP A 2 -14.23 6.37 -15.13
CA ASP A 2 -14.08 7.68 -14.54
C ASP A 2 -12.60 7.97 -14.38
N VAL A 3 -12.24 9.13 -14.90
CA VAL A 3 -10.89 9.63 -14.90
C VAL A 3 -10.70 10.29 -13.55
N VAL A 4 -9.66 9.88 -12.84
CA VAL A 4 -9.28 10.42 -11.54
C VAL A 4 -8.19 11.46 -11.76
N GLU A 5 -8.39 12.61 -11.14
CA GLU A 5 -7.46 13.72 -11.15
C GLU A 5 -6.87 13.87 -9.75
N VAL A 6 -5.55 13.76 -9.68
CA VAL A 6 -4.80 13.75 -8.41
C VAL A 6 -3.57 14.65 -8.47
N LEU A 7 -3.14 15.12 -7.31
CA LEU A 7 -1.84 15.74 -7.08
C LEU A 7 -1.02 14.81 -6.20
N PHE A 8 0.12 14.37 -6.72
CA PHE A 8 1.09 13.59 -5.97
C PHE A 8 2.17 14.50 -5.42
N TYR A 9 2.48 14.34 -4.14
CA TYR A 9 3.64 14.92 -3.49
C TYR A 9 4.69 13.82 -3.37
N ILE A 10 5.73 13.88 -4.19
CA ILE A 10 6.81 12.88 -4.21
C ILE A 10 8.02 13.50 -3.53
N GLU A 11 8.41 12.93 -2.38
CA GLU A 11 9.62 13.33 -1.69
C GLU A 11 10.81 12.53 -2.21
N ILE A 12 11.89 13.22 -2.56
CA ILE A 12 13.18 12.63 -2.87
C ILE A 12 14.14 13.01 -1.76
N MET A 13 14.87 12.03 -1.23
CA MET A 13 15.84 12.23 -0.16
C MET A 13 17.19 11.66 -0.57
N GLY A 14 18.27 12.25 -0.06
CA GLY A 14 19.61 11.80 -0.39
C GLY A 14 20.68 12.31 0.58
N ARG A 15 21.84 11.68 0.54
CA ARG A 15 23.00 12.06 1.36
C ARG A 15 23.77 13.25 0.81
N GLU A 16 23.74 13.42 -0.51
CA GLU A 16 24.44 14.47 -1.24
C GLU A 16 23.42 15.22 -2.10
N ARG A 17 23.57 16.55 -2.16
CA ARG A 17 22.70 17.40 -2.99
C ARG A 17 22.66 16.94 -4.44
N ASP A 18 23.81 16.66 -5.04
CA ASP A 18 23.95 16.27 -6.43
C ASP A 18 23.17 14.97 -6.75
N SER A 19 23.08 14.05 -5.78
CA SER A 19 22.29 12.82 -5.92
C SER A 19 20.80 13.12 -6.02
N VAL A 20 20.29 14.00 -5.16
CA VAL A 20 18.89 14.43 -5.18
C VAL A 20 18.58 15.16 -6.49
N GLU A 21 19.45 16.07 -6.93
CA GLU A 21 19.27 16.79 -8.20
C GLU A 21 19.24 15.86 -9.41
N MET A 22 20.09 14.83 -9.43
CA MET A 22 20.09 13.81 -10.47
C MET A 22 18.77 13.04 -10.50
N GLU A 23 18.30 12.57 -9.34
CA GLU A 23 17.05 11.80 -9.24
C GLU A 23 15.81 12.63 -9.60
N LEU A 24 15.77 13.92 -9.22
CA LEU A 24 14.73 14.86 -9.68
C LEU A 24 14.68 14.97 -11.21
N GLY A 25 15.85 14.99 -11.85
CA GLY A 25 15.99 15.00 -13.30
C GLY A 25 15.46 13.72 -13.95
N GLU A 26 15.80 12.56 -13.39
CA GLU A 26 15.33 11.25 -13.86
C GLU A 26 13.83 11.07 -13.67
N LEU A 27 13.30 11.45 -12.50
CA LEU A 27 11.86 11.42 -12.20
C LEU A 27 11.09 12.29 -13.20
N SER A 28 11.54 13.52 -13.42
CA SER A 28 10.93 14.45 -14.38
C SER A 28 10.95 13.89 -15.80
N ALA A 29 12.05 13.25 -16.21
CA ALA A 29 12.16 12.62 -17.52
C ALA A 29 11.25 11.39 -17.65
N ARG A 30 11.11 10.59 -16.59
CA ARG A 30 10.22 9.41 -16.53
C ARG A 30 8.76 9.84 -16.63
N LEU A 31 8.33 10.80 -15.82
CA LEU A 31 6.96 11.34 -15.82
C LEU A 31 6.54 11.89 -17.19
N LYS A 32 7.45 12.51 -17.94
CA LYS A 32 7.19 13.01 -19.29
C LYS A 32 6.99 11.90 -20.34
N ARG A 33 7.44 10.68 -20.08
CA ARG A 33 7.32 9.52 -20.98
C ARG A 33 6.14 8.61 -20.63
N GLU A 34 5.42 8.93 -19.56
CA GLU A 34 4.32 8.13 -19.08
C GLU A 34 3.12 8.11 -20.02
N ARG A 35 2.31 7.07 -19.90
CA ARG A 35 1.12 6.88 -20.74
C ARG A 35 -0.13 7.56 -20.20
N PHE A 36 -0.06 8.16 -19.02
CA PHE A 36 -1.14 8.96 -18.42
C PHE A 36 -0.90 10.46 -18.62
N ARG A 37 -1.96 11.26 -18.47
CA ARG A 37 -1.93 12.69 -18.75
C ARG A 37 -1.37 13.45 -17.55
N VAL A 38 -0.11 13.87 -17.62
CA VAL A 38 0.48 14.80 -16.65
C VAL A 38 0.11 16.23 -17.04
N LYS A 39 -0.55 16.95 -16.12
CA LYS A 39 -0.99 18.35 -16.31
C LYS A 39 0.08 19.34 -15.87
N ARG A 40 0.71 19.06 -14.73
CA ARG A 40 1.70 19.93 -14.11
C ARG A 40 2.75 19.09 -13.40
N ILE A 41 4.00 19.53 -13.51
CA ILE A 41 5.11 19.06 -12.68
C ILE A 41 5.74 20.33 -12.11
N ASP A 42 5.75 20.45 -10.78
CA ASP A 42 6.47 21.50 -10.08
C ASP A 42 7.57 20.86 -9.23
N VAL A 43 8.79 21.35 -9.38
CA VAL A 43 9.98 20.76 -8.74
C VAL A 43 10.48 21.73 -7.69
N GLY A 44 10.36 21.34 -6.43
CA GLY A 44 10.86 22.11 -5.31
C GLY A 44 12.38 22.21 -5.27
N GLU A 45 12.88 23.23 -4.58
CA GLU A 45 14.31 23.39 -4.34
C GLU A 45 14.84 22.30 -3.41
N VAL A 46 16.10 21.89 -3.60
CA VAL A 46 16.77 20.96 -2.68
C VAL A 46 17.17 21.69 -1.41
N ILE A 47 16.61 21.24 -0.29
CA ILE A 47 16.91 21.73 1.06
C ILE A 47 17.84 20.77 1.80
N GLU A 48 18.55 21.29 2.81
CA GLU A 48 19.42 20.51 3.70
C GLU A 48 18.88 20.60 5.14
N ASP A 49 18.70 19.47 5.81
CA ASP A 49 18.33 19.36 7.23
C ASP A 49 19.26 18.39 7.94
N GLU A 50 20.12 18.93 8.81
CA GLU A 50 21.08 18.16 9.62
C GLU A 50 20.41 17.13 10.54
N ARG A 51 19.11 17.28 10.84
CA ARG A 51 18.36 16.35 11.70
C ARG A 51 17.98 15.07 10.97
N MET A 52 18.04 15.03 9.64
CA MET A 52 17.67 13.88 8.81
C MET A 52 18.85 12.95 8.50
N ASP A 53 19.90 12.96 9.32
CA ASP A 53 21.07 12.10 9.16
C ASP A 53 20.67 10.60 9.09
N PRO A 54 21.07 9.85 8.04
CA PRO A 54 22.08 10.18 7.02
C PRO A 54 21.56 10.91 5.75
N LEU A 55 20.25 10.96 5.52
CA LEU A 55 19.61 11.52 4.31
C LEU A 55 19.30 13.03 4.48
N ARG A 56 20.34 13.84 4.57
CA ARG A 56 20.23 15.27 4.93
C ARG A 56 19.64 16.17 3.85
N PHE A 57 19.65 15.75 2.58
CA PHE A 57 19.09 16.54 1.48
C PHE A 57 17.73 16.00 1.08
N SER A 58 16.77 16.88 0.83
CA SER A 58 15.48 16.48 0.26
C SER A 58 14.89 17.53 -0.68
N SER A 59 13.94 17.10 -1.51
CA SER A 59 13.09 17.96 -2.34
C SER A 59 11.73 17.31 -2.52
N ILE A 60 10.70 18.14 -2.72
CA ILE A 60 9.34 17.70 -3.03
C ILE A 60 9.04 18.02 -4.49
N VAL A 61 8.53 17.04 -5.21
CA VAL A 61 7.97 17.20 -6.55
C VAL A 61 6.46 17.07 -6.49
N GLU A 62 5.77 18.10 -6.94
CA GLU A 62 4.33 18.09 -7.11
C GLU A 62 3.98 17.65 -8.54
N VAL A 63 3.18 16.60 -8.67
CA VAL A 63 2.75 16.05 -9.97
C VAL A 63 1.24 16.01 -10.04
N GLU A 64 0.65 16.90 -10.83
CA GLU A 64 -0.77 16.85 -11.14
C GLU A 64 -0.98 15.92 -12.34
N LEU A 65 -1.72 14.83 -12.15
CA LEU A 65 -1.99 13.84 -13.20
C LEU A 65 -3.45 13.44 -13.27
N GLU A 66 -3.86 13.02 -14.46
CA GLU A 66 -5.21 12.61 -14.81
C GLU A 66 -5.16 11.24 -15.49
N ALA A 67 -5.78 10.22 -14.87
CA ALA A 67 -5.72 8.84 -15.36
C ALA A 67 -6.92 7.99 -14.89
N PRO A 68 -7.21 6.84 -15.53
CA PRO A 68 -8.13 5.85 -14.98
C PRO A 68 -7.69 5.37 -13.59
N LEU A 69 -8.64 5.00 -12.73
CA LEU A 69 -8.39 4.57 -11.34
C LEU A 69 -7.27 3.52 -11.20
N ASP A 70 -7.27 2.48 -12.05
CA ASP A 70 -6.24 1.43 -12.04
C ASP A 70 -4.84 1.99 -12.31
N LYS A 71 -4.73 3.01 -13.17
CA LYS A 71 -3.46 3.66 -13.48
C LYS A 71 -3.01 4.60 -12.37
N VAL A 72 -3.93 5.24 -11.66
CA VAL A 72 -3.60 6.05 -10.48
C VAL A 72 -3.03 5.18 -9.35
N PHE A 73 -3.63 4.03 -9.08
CA PHE A 73 -3.10 3.07 -8.10
C PHE A 73 -1.69 2.59 -8.46
N ARG A 74 -1.47 2.21 -9.72
CA ARG A 74 -0.13 1.82 -10.19
C ARG A 74 0.88 2.97 -10.09
N ALA A 75 0.46 4.19 -10.43
CA ALA A 75 1.31 5.36 -10.29
C ALA A 75 1.67 5.62 -8.82
N ALA A 76 0.73 5.47 -7.88
CA ALA A 76 1.02 5.63 -6.45
C ALA A 76 2.08 4.62 -5.98
N VAL A 77 2.00 3.36 -6.39
CA VAL A 77 3.04 2.37 -6.06
C VAL A 77 4.37 2.71 -6.74
N ALA A 78 4.36 3.04 -8.04
CA ALA A 78 5.58 3.29 -8.81
C ALA A 78 6.34 4.54 -8.36
N TYR A 79 5.62 5.60 -8.05
CA TYR A 79 6.18 6.91 -7.70
C TYR A 79 6.28 7.17 -6.20
N SER A 80 5.62 6.35 -5.37
CA SER A 80 5.70 6.40 -3.91
C SER A 80 5.45 7.81 -3.34
N PRO A 81 4.32 8.47 -3.68
CA PRO A 81 4.05 9.78 -3.14
C PRO A 81 3.91 9.69 -1.62
N THR A 82 4.45 10.68 -0.90
CA THR A 82 4.28 10.82 0.55
C THR A 82 2.89 11.32 0.90
N MET A 83 2.24 12.05 -0.01
CA MET A 83 0.86 12.48 0.11
C MET A 83 0.20 12.53 -1.26
N VAL A 84 -1.09 12.24 -1.31
CA VAL A 84 -1.93 12.39 -2.49
C VAL A 84 -3.10 13.31 -2.17
N GLU A 85 -3.39 14.27 -3.03
CA GLU A 85 -4.67 14.97 -3.02
C GLU A 85 -5.52 14.50 -4.21
N VAL A 86 -6.78 14.15 -3.96
CA VAL A 86 -7.71 13.77 -5.03
C VAL A 86 -8.63 14.95 -5.32
N PHE A 87 -8.60 15.47 -6.54
CA PHE A 87 -9.47 16.58 -6.94
C PHE A 87 -10.80 16.09 -7.48
N ARG A 88 -10.80 15.02 -8.28
CA ARG A 88 -11.99 14.48 -8.96
C ARG A 88 -11.85 12.98 -9.24
N PRO A 89 -12.97 12.24 -9.32
CA PRO A 89 -14.33 12.65 -8.97
C PRO A 89 -14.53 12.64 -7.44
N GLY A 90 -15.62 13.26 -6.96
CA GLY A 90 -15.94 13.27 -5.52
C GLY A 90 -16.39 11.91 -4.96
N ARG A 91 -16.85 11.01 -5.85
CA ARG A 91 -17.22 9.62 -5.59
C ARG A 91 -16.96 8.77 -6.83
N ILE A 92 -16.57 7.53 -6.63
CA ILE A 92 -16.40 6.52 -7.67
C ILE A 92 -17.28 5.33 -7.31
N GLU A 93 -18.08 4.86 -8.26
CA GLU A 93 -18.78 3.59 -8.15
C GLU A 93 -18.02 2.56 -8.99
N ILE A 94 -17.63 1.44 -8.38
CA ILE A 94 -16.87 0.40 -9.05
C ILE A 94 -17.46 -0.98 -8.76
N ALA A 95 -17.64 -1.78 -9.81
CA ALA A 95 -18.03 -3.18 -9.63
C ALA A 95 -16.99 -3.93 -8.80
N GLY A 96 -17.42 -4.73 -7.81
CA GLY A 96 -16.55 -5.49 -6.92
C GLY A 96 -15.53 -6.35 -7.68
N ALA A 97 -15.97 -7.06 -8.73
CA ALA A 97 -15.10 -7.87 -9.59
C ALA A 97 -13.99 -7.06 -10.29
N LYS A 98 -14.21 -5.76 -10.51
CA LYS A 98 -13.20 -4.87 -11.08
C LYS A 98 -12.28 -4.32 -10.00
N LEU A 99 -12.81 -4.02 -8.81
CA LEU A 99 -11.99 -3.67 -7.66
C LEU A 99 -11.03 -4.81 -7.30
N SER A 100 -11.48 -6.08 -7.31
CA SER A 100 -10.61 -7.26 -7.16
C SER A 100 -9.42 -7.24 -8.10
N LYS A 101 -9.62 -6.89 -9.37
CA LYS A 101 -8.53 -6.81 -10.35
C LYS A 101 -7.55 -5.68 -10.04
N ILE A 102 -8.04 -4.54 -9.58
CA ILE A 102 -7.19 -3.42 -9.17
C ILE A 102 -6.35 -3.81 -7.95
N LEU A 103 -6.97 -4.43 -6.94
CA LEU A 103 -6.27 -4.93 -5.75
C LEU A 103 -5.23 -6.00 -6.14
N GLN A 104 -5.56 -6.92 -7.04
CA GLN A 104 -4.61 -7.90 -7.57
C GLN A 104 -3.43 -7.26 -8.31
N ASP A 105 -3.69 -6.22 -9.11
CA ASP A 105 -2.65 -5.46 -9.77
C ASP A 105 -1.73 -4.79 -8.73
N ILE A 106 -2.29 -4.18 -7.68
CA ILE A 106 -1.52 -3.56 -6.58
C ILE A 106 -0.59 -4.59 -5.91
N ILE A 107 -1.09 -5.79 -5.60
CA ILE A 107 -0.28 -6.89 -5.04
C ILE A 107 0.91 -7.18 -5.95
N GLY A 108 0.67 -7.29 -7.26
CA GLY A 108 1.71 -7.58 -8.25
C GLY A 108 2.78 -6.49 -8.35
N GLU A 109 2.37 -5.22 -8.37
CA GLU A 109 3.28 -4.07 -8.42
C GLU A 109 4.14 -3.99 -7.15
N ILE A 110 3.53 -4.10 -5.95
CA ILE A 110 4.28 -4.07 -4.68
C ILE A 110 5.22 -5.27 -4.57
N SER A 111 4.76 -6.48 -4.94
CA SER A 111 5.60 -7.69 -4.96
C SER A 111 6.81 -7.53 -5.89
N THR A 112 6.65 -6.78 -6.98
CA THR A 112 7.75 -6.48 -7.91
C THR A 112 8.77 -5.56 -7.25
N VAL A 113 8.32 -4.46 -6.64
CA VAL A 113 9.18 -3.53 -5.90
C VAL A 113 9.92 -4.25 -4.75
N MET A 114 9.22 -5.07 -3.96
CA MET A 114 9.82 -5.87 -2.90
C MET A 114 10.91 -6.81 -3.42
N LYS A 115 10.64 -7.51 -4.53
CA LYS A 115 11.61 -8.44 -5.13
C LYS A 115 12.84 -7.72 -5.68
N GLU A 116 12.65 -6.57 -6.33
CA GLU A 116 13.76 -5.73 -6.82
C GLU A 116 14.65 -5.26 -5.67
N LYS A 117 14.03 -4.94 -4.52
CA LYS A 117 14.70 -4.48 -3.30
C LYS A 117 15.16 -5.58 -2.36
N GLY A 118 14.92 -6.86 -2.68
CA GLY A 118 15.25 -7.98 -1.80
C GLY A 118 14.51 -7.98 -0.45
N VAL A 119 13.41 -7.25 -0.34
CA VAL A 119 12.59 -7.13 0.88
C VAL A 119 11.51 -8.21 0.86
N MET A 120 11.20 -8.78 2.03
CA MET A 120 10.04 -9.66 2.22
C MET A 120 9.00 -8.98 3.12
N PRO A 121 7.71 -9.31 2.98
CA PRO A 121 6.69 -8.87 3.93
C PRO A 121 7.08 -9.28 5.35
N SER A 122 7.12 -8.31 6.26
CA SER A 122 7.33 -8.56 7.68
C SER A 122 6.05 -8.22 8.43
N LEU A 123 5.63 -9.14 9.30
CA LEU A 123 4.54 -8.86 10.22
C LEU A 123 5.03 -7.97 11.36
N PRO A 124 4.21 -7.02 11.85
CA PRO A 124 4.52 -6.28 13.06
C PRO A 124 4.56 -7.24 14.26
N LYS A 125 5.06 -6.75 15.41
CA LYS A 125 4.93 -7.50 16.67
C LYS A 125 3.45 -7.54 17.08
N LEU A 126 2.91 -8.73 17.23
CA LEU A 126 1.49 -8.98 17.51
C LEU A 126 1.25 -9.58 18.91
N ASP A 127 2.29 -9.64 19.75
CA ASP A 127 2.24 -10.28 21.07
C ASP A 127 1.18 -9.64 21.99
N ASP A 128 1.07 -8.30 21.92
CA ASP A 128 0.13 -7.51 22.71
C ASP A 128 -1.25 -7.35 22.05
N VAL A 129 -1.43 -7.86 20.82
CA VAL A 129 -2.70 -7.77 20.10
C VAL A 129 -3.61 -8.92 20.57
N PRO A 130 -4.81 -8.62 21.09
CA PRO A 130 -5.73 -9.67 21.52
C PRO A 130 -6.23 -10.48 20.31
N MET A 131 -6.60 -11.73 20.53
CA MET A 131 -7.26 -12.52 19.50
C MET A 131 -8.64 -11.90 19.19
N PRO A 132 -8.93 -11.53 17.93
CA PRO A 132 -10.25 -11.03 17.58
C PRO A 132 -11.31 -12.13 17.68
N PRO A 133 -12.59 -11.78 17.92
CA PRO A 133 -13.68 -12.68 17.61
C PRO A 133 -13.66 -13.03 16.11
N ILE A 134 -13.95 -14.29 15.78
CA ILE A 134 -14.07 -14.76 14.40
C ILE A 134 -15.49 -15.24 14.20
N GLY A 135 -16.11 -14.79 13.11
CA GLY A 135 -17.50 -15.05 12.81
C GLY A 135 -18.36 -13.87 13.16
N PHE A 136 -19.15 -13.45 12.19
CA PHE A 136 -20.28 -12.55 12.37
C PHE A 136 -21.54 -13.34 12.06
N ASP A 137 -22.64 -13.00 12.70
CA ASP A 137 -23.94 -13.49 12.24
C ASP A 137 -24.41 -12.74 10.98
N GLU A 138 -25.49 -13.23 10.36
CA GLU A 138 -25.98 -12.69 9.10
C GLU A 138 -26.50 -11.25 9.24
N GLU A 139 -27.08 -10.90 10.39
CA GLU A 139 -27.62 -9.56 10.67
C GLU A 139 -26.45 -8.57 10.86
N GLU A 140 -25.43 -8.95 11.64
CA GLU A 140 -24.20 -8.19 11.83
C GLU A 140 -23.49 -7.93 10.50
N LEU A 141 -23.31 -8.95 9.65
CA LEU A 141 -22.70 -8.78 8.32
C LEU A 141 -23.50 -7.82 7.45
N TRP A 142 -24.82 -7.95 7.47
CA TRP A 142 -25.70 -7.11 6.67
C TRP A 142 -25.60 -5.64 7.10
N GLU A 143 -25.66 -5.36 8.41
CA GLU A 143 -25.48 -4.02 8.96
C GLU A 143 -24.11 -3.44 8.58
N MET A 144 -23.03 -4.21 8.76
CA MET A 144 -21.68 -3.74 8.43
C MET A 144 -21.51 -3.39 6.95
N ILE A 145 -22.07 -4.19 6.04
CA ILE A 145 -21.90 -4.01 4.60
C ILE A 145 -22.82 -2.89 4.09
N TYR A 146 -24.12 -2.95 4.39
CA TYR A 146 -25.12 -2.08 3.77
C TYR A 146 -25.34 -0.77 4.53
N GLU A 147 -25.22 -0.76 5.86
CA GLU A 147 -25.31 0.47 6.66
C GLU A 147 -23.91 1.08 6.89
N GLY A 148 -22.92 0.23 7.14
CA GLY A 148 -21.53 0.62 7.39
C GLY A 148 -20.70 0.90 6.14
N ARG A 149 -21.19 0.58 4.93
CA ARG A 149 -20.45 0.66 3.65
C ARG A 149 -19.17 -0.18 3.62
N ASN A 150 -19.07 -1.22 4.45
CA ASN A 150 -17.94 -2.13 4.43
C ASN A 150 -18.03 -3.11 3.25
N ILE A 151 -16.90 -3.76 2.99
CA ILE A 151 -16.71 -4.68 1.89
C ILE A 151 -16.40 -6.05 2.49
N LEU A 152 -17.23 -7.05 2.20
CA LEU A 152 -16.92 -8.45 2.45
C LEU A 152 -16.03 -8.95 1.31
N SER A 153 -14.82 -9.38 1.67
CA SER A 153 -13.80 -9.84 0.73
C SER A 153 -13.23 -11.18 1.16
N ARG A 154 -12.85 -12.01 0.19
CA ARG A 154 -12.05 -13.22 0.42
C ARG A 154 -10.60 -12.95 0.05
N LEU A 155 -9.70 -13.28 0.97
CA LEU A 155 -8.26 -13.17 0.81
C LEU A 155 -7.64 -14.56 0.90
N HIS A 156 -6.78 -14.89 -0.06
CA HIS A 156 -6.02 -16.14 -0.06
C HIS A 156 -4.55 -15.87 0.20
N PHE A 157 -3.93 -16.59 1.13
CA PHE A 157 -2.52 -16.45 1.46
C PHE A 157 -1.80 -17.80 1.36
N ARG A 158 -0.54 -17.77 0.93
CA ARG A 158 0.42 -18.85 1.19
C ARG A 158 1.48 -18.36 2.17
N VAL A 159 1.51 -18.98 3.33
CA VAL A 159 2.42 -18.60 4.43
C VAL A 159 3.24 -19.80 4.90
N LYS A 160 4.44 -19.52 5.39
CA LYS A 160 5.25 -20.51 6.12
C LYS A 160 4.99 -20.34 7.61
N GLY A 161 4.85 -21.45 8.32
CA GLY A 161 4.63 -21.46 9.76
C GLY A 161 5.02 -22.80 10.34
N GLU A 162 5.14 -22.84 11.67
CA GLU A 162 5.48 -24.07 12.41
C GLU A 162 4.24 -24.94 12.66
N ASP A 163 3.07 -24.32 12.83
CA ASP A 163 1.81 -24.97 13.14
C ASP A 163 0.61 -24.12 12.66
N GLU A 164 -0.49 -24.82 12.38
CA GLU A 164 -1.75 -24.26 11.87
C GLU A 164 -2.36 -23.23 12.82
N LYS A 165 -2.35 -23.51 14.13
CA LYS A 165 -2.96 -22.64 15.15
C LYS A 165 -2.19 -21.32 15.27
N VAL A 166 -0.86 -21.37 15.24
CA VAL A 166 -0.01 -20.17 15.25
C VAL A 166 -0.26 -19.31 14.00
N VAL A 167 -0.32 -19.94 12.82
CA VAL A 167 -0.64 -19.22 11.57
C VAL A 167 -2.01 -18.54 11.64
N ARG A 168 -3.02 -19.27 12.12
CA ARG A 168 -4.38 -18.76 12.33
C ARG A 168 -4.39 -17.54 13.24
N GLU A 169 -3.71 -17.61 14.38
CA GLU A 169 -3.67 -16.53 15.36
C GLU A 169 -2.97 -15.29 14.81
N ILE A 170 -1.80 -15.48 14.18
CA ILE A 170 -1.00 -14.39 13.61
C ILE A 170 -1.80 -13.66 12.52
N LEU A 171 -2.40 -14.38 11.57
CA LEU A 171 -3.15 -13.73 10.49
C LEU A 171 -4.41 -13.04 10.99
N ALA A 172 -5.14 -13.63 11.94
CA ALA A 172 -6.32 -12.98 12.52
C ALA A 172 -5.94 -11.65 13.21
N LYS A 173 -4.86 -11.64 13.99
CA LYS A 173 -4.36 -10.42 14.64
C LYS A 173 -3.83 -9.40 13.63
N ALA A 174 -3.11 -9.84 12.61
CA ALA A 174 -2.58 -8.98 11.56
C ALA A 174 -3.71 -8.27 10.80
N LEU A 175 -4.77 -9.00 10.45
CA LEU A 175 -5.96 -8.45 9.81
C LEU A 175 -6.70 -7.46 10.75
N LEU A 176 -6.82 -7.78 12.04
CA LEU A 176 -7.42 -6.88 13.03
C LEU A 176 -6.66 -5.54 13.12
N VAL A 177 -5.32 -5.57 13.15
CA VAL A 177 -4.48 -4.35 13.21
C VAL A 177 -4.71 -3.45 12.00
N GLU A 178 -5.03 -4.02 10.85
CA GLU A 178 -5.37 -3.26 9.64
C GLU A 178 -6.85 -2.84 9.59
N GLY A 179 -7.64 -3.09 10.63
CA GLY A 179 -9.05 -2.74 10.70
C GLY A 179 -9.98 -3.71 9.96
N CYS A 180 -9.53 -4.94 9.71
CA CYS A 180 -10.35 -5.98 9.09
C CYS A 180 -11.00 -6.88 10.15
N GLY A 181 -12.33 -6.92 10.17
CA GLY A 181 -13.10 -7.90 10.92
C GLY A 181 -13.06 -9.26 10.24
N VAL A 182 -12.73 -10.33 10.97
CA VAL A 182 -12.57 -11.68 10.38
C VAL A 182 -13.88 -12.46 10.50
N ASN A 183 -14.58 -12.64 9.38
CA ASN A 183 -15.80 -13.44 9.33
C ASN A 183 -15.49 -14.94 9.36
N SER A 184 -14.58 -15.38 8.51
CA SER A 184 -14.15 -16.77 8.49
C SER A 184 -12.66 -16.85 8.21
N LEU A 185 -12.02 -17.88 8.77
CA LEU A 185 -10.61 -18.15 8.52
C LEU A 185 -10.42 -19.65 8.51
N SER A 186 -9.88 -20.18 7.42
CA SER A 186 -9.51 -21.57 7.28
C SER A 186 -8.03 -21.68 6.96
N VAL A 187 -7.36 -22.62 7.59
CA VAL A 187 -5.93 -22.87 7.39
C VAL A 187 -5.79 -24.35 7.02
N SER A 188 -5.01 -24.64 5.99
CA SER A 188 -4.76 -26.01 5.54
C SER A 188 -3.34 -26.17 5.05
N GLY A 189 -2.73 -27.33 5.26
CA GLY A 189 -1.36 -27.64 4.82
C GLY A 189 -0.44 -28.15 5.93
N GLY A 190 0.83 -28.40 5.58
CA GLY A 190 1.85 -28.93 6.50
C GLY A 190 3.27 -28.38 6.25
N ASP A 191 3.77 -28.46 5.00
CA ASP A 191 5.07 -27.86 4.61
C ASP A 191 4.97 -26.38 4.15
N GLY A 192 3.77 -25.83 4.29
CA GLY A 192 3.35 -24.49 3.86
C GLY A 192 1.83 -24.41 4.00
N PHE A 193 1.35 -23.36 4.64
CA PHE A 193 -0.07 -23.21 4.93
C PHE A 193 -0.73 -22.35 3.87
N THR A 194 -1.84 -22.85 3.34
CA THR A 194 -2.79 -22.07 2.56
C THR A 194 -3.86 -21.57 3.51
N VAL A 195 -4.11 -20.27 3.48
CA VAL A 195 -5.11 -19.62 4.32
C VAL A 195 -6.14 -18.95 3.44
N GLU A 196 -7.40 -19.21 3.71
CA GLU A 196 -8.52 -18.47 3.14
C GLU A 196 -9.19 -17.71 4.28
N ALA A 197 -9.28 -16.40 4.14
CA ALA A 197 -9.90 -15.51 5.11
C ALA A 197 -11.02 -14.71 4.43
N GLU A 198 -12.22 -14.77 4.98
CA GLU A 198 -13.27 -13.81 4.65
C GLU A 198 -13.24 -12.68 5.66
N VAL A 199 -13.08 -11.46 5.17
CA VAL A 199 -12.93 -10.26 6.00
C VAL A 199 -13.95 -9.21 5.60
N VAL A 200 -14.42 -8.46 6.59
CA VAL A 200 -15.25 -7.28 6.40
C VAL A 200 -14.43 -6.06 6.83
N SER A 201 -14.29 -5.11 5.93
CA SER A 201 -13.48 -3.92 6.18
C SER A 201 -13.93 -2.72 5.34
N SER A 202 -13.49 -1.52 5.73
CA SER A 202 -13.60 -0.36 4.87
C SER A 202 -12.69 -0.52 3.64
N PHE A 203 -12.94 0.30 2.61
CA PHE A 203 -12.09 0.33 1.41
C PHE A 203 -10.61 0.59 1.76
N GLU A 204 -10.33 1.57 2.63
CA GLU A 204 -8.98 1.94 3.05
C GLU A 204 -8.26 0.77 3.73
N SER A 205 -8.93 0.14 4.72
CA SER A 205 -8.40 -1.02 5.44
C SER A 205 -8.12 -2.19 4.52
N LEU A 206 -8.99 -2.46 3.53
CA LEU A 206 -8.76 -3.52 2.56
C LEU A 206 -7.54 -3.24 1.69
N VAL A 207 -7.39 -2.01 1.17
CA VAL A 207 -6.22 -1.62 0.37
C VAL A 207 -4.93 -1.76 1.19
N GLY A 208 -4.93 -1.26 2.45
CA GLY A 208 -3.79 -1.36 3.35
C GLY A 208 -3.40 -2.81 3.67
N ALA A 209 -4.37 -3.66 4.01
CA ALA A 209 -4.13 -5.08 4.30
C ALA A 209 -3.56 -5.82 3.08
N VAL A 210 -4.13 -5.59 1.91
CA VAL A 210 -3.67 -6.20 0.65
C VAL A 210 -2.24 -5.75 0.32
N ALA A 211 -1.93 -4.48 0.49
CA ALA A 211 -0.63 -3.91 0.18
C ALA A 211 0.49 -4.39 1.13
N LYS A 212 0.18 -4.53 2.42
CA LYS A 212 1.15 -4.93 3.44
C LYS A 212 1.38 -6.44 3.49
N TYR A 213 0.31 -7.22 3.37
CA TYR A 213 0.36 -8.67 3.58
C TYR A 213 0.42 -9.48 2.30
N LEU A 214 0.15 -8.84 1.15
CA LEU A 214 0.29 -9.42 -0.19
C LEU A 214 -0.35 -10.83 -0.29
N PRO A 215 -1.67 -10.95 -0.12
CA PRO A 215 -2.36 -12.19 -0.42
C PRO A 215 -2.06 -12.64 -1.86
N ASP A 216 -2.11 -13.94 -2.12
CA ASP A 216 -1.99 -14.48 -3.48
C ASP A 216 -3.18 -14.07 -4.36
N ASP A 217 -4.37 -13.99 -3.77
CA ASP A 217 -5.61 -13.65 -4.45
C ASP A 217 -6.55 -12.84 -3.53
N VAL A 218 -7.31 -11.92 -4.13
CA VAL A 218 -8.31 -11.10 -3.46
C VAL A 218 -9.59 -11.01 -4.28
N GLN A 219 -10.72 -11.36 -3.67
CA GLN A 219 -12.03 -11.34 -4.29
C GLN A 219 -13.02 -10.51 -3.46
N ILE A 220 -13.72 -9.57 -4.10
CA ILE A 220 -14.85 -8.87 -3.47
C ILE A 220 -16.06 -9.80 -3.59
N ILE A 221 -16.69 -10.10 -2.44
CA ILE A 221 -17.92 -10.90 -2.37
C ILE A 221 -19.13 -9.97 -2.36
N GLU A 222 -19.15 -8.99 -1.46
CA GLU A 222 -20.21 -7.98 -1.33
C GLU A 222 -19.62 -6.63 -0.90
N PRO A 223 -20.20 -5.49 -1.29
CA PRO A 223 -21.31 -5.36 -2.24
C PRO A 223 -20.86 -5.58 -3.70
N GLU A 224 -21.81 -5.91 -4.59
CA GLU A 224 -21.55 -6.00 -6.03
C GLU A 224 -20.99 -4.70 -6.63
N VAL A 225 -21.38 -3.55 -6.07
CA VAL A 225 -20.89 -2.22 -6.42
C VAL A 225 -20.35 -1.54 -5.16
N VAL A 226 -19.08 -1.20 -5.20
CA VAL A 226 -18.38 -0.50 -4.11
C VAL A 226 -18.37 0.99 -4.40
N ASP A 227 -18.77 1.76 -3.41
CA ASP A 227 -18.73 3.21 -3.43
C ASP A 227 -17.48 3.71 -2.72
N ILE A 228 -16.58 4.35 -3.47
CA ILE A 228 -15.34 4.94 -2.95
C ILE A 228 -15.50 6.45 -2.93
N THR A 229 -15.41 7.04 -1.74
CA THR A 229 -15.41 8.49 -1.56
C THR A 229 -14.02 9.09 -1.82
N LEU A 230 -13.98 10.40 -2.04
CA LEU A 230 -12.73 11.13 -2.23
C LEU A 230 -11.74 10.94 -1.05
N PRO A 231 -12.13 11.08 0.23
CA PRO A 231 -11.22 10.81 1.35
C PRO A 231 -10.69 9.38 1.37
N GLU A 232 -11.57 8.39 1.14
CA GLU A 232 -11.20 6.97 1.10
C GLU A 232 -10.13 6.70 0.03
N LEU A 233 -10.30 7.28 -1.16
CA LEU A 233 -9.31 7.15 -2.23
C LEU A 233 -8.00 7.86 -1.90
N GLN A 234 -8.07 9.08 -1.37
CA GLN A 234 -6.91 9.88 -1.02
C GLN A 234 -6.03 9.20 0.03
N ASN A 235 -6.66 8.72 1.11
CA ASN A 235 -5.96 8.02 2.19
C ASN A 235 -5.33 6.72 1.66
N SER A 236 -6.11 5.93 0.93
CA SER A 236 -5.61 4.67 0.33
C SER A 236 -4.41 4.88 -0.58
N LEU A 237 -4.41 5.92 -1.43
CA LEU A 237 -3.29 6.23 -2.32
C LEU A 237 -2.06 6.74 -1.56
N SER A 238 -2.26 7.53 -0.50
CA SER A 238 -1.18 8.03 0.36
C SER A 238 -0.55 6.91 1.18
N ASP A 239 -1.35 5.98 1.71
CA ASP A 239 -0.89 4.81 2.44
C ASP A 239 -0.10 3.86 1.53
N LEU A 240 -0.58 3.63 0.31
CA LEU A 240 0.16 2.86 -0.69
C LEU A 240 1.50 3.51 -1.07
N GLY A 241 1.48 4.83 -1.25
CA GLY A 241 2.70 5.60 -1.50
C GLY A 241 3.70 5.45 -0.36
N SER A 242 3.24 5.56 0.88
CA SER A 242 4.03 5.38 2.11
C SER A 242 4.59 3.96 2.25
N ILE A 243 3.79 2.92 1.99
CA ILE A 243 4.23 1.52 2.00
C ILE A 243 5.33 1.32 0.96
N SER A 244 5.10 1.78 -0.28
CA SER A 244 6.07 1.65 -1.37
C SER A 244 7.36 2.41 -1.06
N MET A 245 7.25 3.62 -0.50
CA MET A 245 8.40 4.42 -0.07
C MET A 245 9.20 3.69 1.00
N GLY A 246 8.55 3.14 2.02
CA GLY A 246 9.21 2.36 3.08
C GLY A 246 9.99 1.16 2.55
N ILE A 247 9.48 0.48 1.53
CA ILE A 247 10.20 -0.63 0.87
C ILE A 247 11.45 -0.12 0.15
N LYS A 248 11.37 1.02 -0.55
CA LYS A 248 12.48 1.59 -1.32
C LYS A 248 13.57 2.17 -0.42
N LEU A 249 13.19 2.91 0.62
CA LEU A 249 14.13 3.57 1.54
C LEU A 249 14.82 2.59 2.48
N LYS A 250 14.23 1.43 2.79
CA LYS A 250 14.86 0.45 3.71
C LYS A 250 16.26 0.07 3.26
N GLU A 251 16.45 -0.18 1.97
CA GLU A 251 17.78 -0.46 1.39
C GLU A 251 18.71 0.74 1.49
N GLU A 252 18.24 1.94 1.12
CA GLU A 252 19.06 3.16 1.15
C GLU A 252 19.52 3.52 2.56
N MET A 253 18.66 3.31 3.57
CA MET A 253 19.03 3.47 4.97
C MET A 253 20.03 2.41 5.43
N GLU A 254 19.83 1.13 5.09
CA GLU A 254 20.77 0.06 5.41
C GLU A 254 22.16 0.33 4.79
N GLU A 255 22.22 0.70 3.50
CA GLU A 255 23.46 1.08 2.81
C GLU A 255 24.14 2.31 3.44
N ALA A 256 23.35 3.33 3.79
CA ALA A 256 23.87 4.54 4.39
C ALA A 256 24.52 4.24 5.75
N TYR A 257 23.88 3.43 6.59
CA TYR A 257 24.42 3.01 7.88
C TYR A 257 25.67 2.15 7.73
N GLU A 258 25.72 1.21 6.78
CA GLU A 258 26.92 0.41 6.55
C GLU A 258 28.12 1.28 6.18
N ARG A 259 27.95 2.21 5.22
CA ARG A 259 29.04 3.10 4.77
C ARG A 259 29.54 4.01 5.89
N ASP A 260 28.66 4.50 6.76
CA ASP A 260 29.06 5.31 7.90
C ASP A 260 29.88 4.48 8.90
N VAL A 261 29.42 3.28 9.25
CA VAL A 261 30.16 2.36 10.15
C VAL A 261 31.54 1.98 9.60
N PHE A 262 31.68 1.81 8.27
CA PHE A 262 32.97 1.54 7.64
C PHE A 262 33.88 2.78 7.55
N SER A 263 33.32 3.99 7.55
CA SER A 263 34.11 5.24 7.51
C SER A 263 34.73 5.63 8.86
N PHE A 264 34.25 5.07 9.98
CA PHE A 264 34.81 5.28 11.33
C PHE A 264 35.97 4.34 11.70
N ARG A 265 36.45 3.48 10.79
CA ARG A 265 37.69 2.70 11.00
C ARG A 265 38.90 3.41 10.40
N LEU A 266 39.49 4.33 11.18
CA LEU A 266 40.88 4.80 11.02
C LEU A 266 41.58 4.86 12.38
#